data_AF-A0A6M1NHC3-F1
#
_entry.id   AF-A0A6M1NHC3-F1
#
_cell.length_a   1.000
_cell.length_b   1.000
_cell.length_c   1.000
_cell.angle_alpha   90.00
_cell.angle_beta   90.00
_cell.angle_gamma   90.00
#
_symmetry.space_group_name_H-M   'P 1'
#
loop_
_entity.id
_entity.type
_entity.pdbx_description
1 polymer ?
#
loop_
_entity_poly.entity_id
_entity_poly.type
_entity_poly.pdbx_seq_one_letter_code
_entity_poly.pdbx_strand_id
1 'polypeptide(L)'
;MRFIINLLITGAVIAIAAYIVPGAHVAGFWWAIVTGLVIGLVNAIVGGILRLFTFPLNWLTFGLVSFIITILMILLSDELMGSKFDVDGFWTATLFAIVVAIIEMIIGSISKDKKR
;
A
#
# COMPACT_ATOMS: atom_id res chain seq x y z
N MET A 1 -17.33 9.89 -0.70
CA MET A 1 -17.61 8.75 0.21
C MET A 1 -16.79 7.51 -0.13
N ARG A 2 -16.80 7.02 -1.38
CA ARG A 2 -15.98 5.87 -1.83
C ARG A 2 -14.46 6.03 -1.62
N PHE A 3 -13.93 7.25 -1.82
CA PHE A 3 -12.49 7.53 -1.66
C PHE A 3 -12.00 7.34 -0.21
N ILE A 4 -12.75 7.87 0.75
CA ILE A 4 -12.43 7.75 2.19
C ILE A 4 -12.52 6.30 2.66
N ILE A 5 -13.53 5.55 2.18
CA ILE A 5 -13.69 4.13 2.49
C ILE A 5 -12.54 3.31 1.89
N ASN A 6 -12.19 3.55 0.62
CA ASN A 6 -11.04 2.88 -0.01
C ASN A 6 -9.73 3.21 0.71
N LEU A 7 -9.54 4.45 1.14
CA LEU A 7 -8.36 4.87 1.90
C LEU A 7 -8.24 4.11 3.22
N LEU A 8 -9.34 3.97 3.96
CA LEU A 8 -9.35 3.21 5.21
C LEU A 8 -9.13 1.71 4.97
N ILE A 9 -9.70 1.14 3.91
CA ILE A 9 -9.50 -0.27 3.54
C ILE A 9 -8.04 -0.50 3.15
N THR A 10 -7.48 0.30 2.25
CA THR A 10 -6.08 0.19 1.82
C THR A 10 -5.13 0.38 3.01
N GLY A 11 -5.40 1.34 3.91
CA GLY A 11 -4.62 1.51 5.14
C GLY A 11 -4.68 0.30 6.07
N ALA A 12 -5.85 -0.33 6.23
CA ALA A 12 -5.99 -1.56 7.01
C ALA A 12 -5.27 -2.75 6.36
N VAL A 13 -5.34 -2.88 5.03
CA VAL A 13 -4.62 -3.92 4.28
C VAL A 13 -3.11 -3.78 4.48
N ILE A 14 -2.60 -2.55 4.39
CA ILE A 14 -1.19 -2.26 4.60
C ILE A 14 -0.76 -2.57 6.04
N ALA A 15 -1.58 -2.21 7.03
CA ALA A 15 -1.29 -2.55 8.43
C ALA A 15 -1.20 -4.07 8.64
N ILE A 16 -2.09 -4.84 8.01
CA ILE A 16 -2.06 -6.32 8.06
C ILE A 16 -0.83 -6.86 7.32
N ALA A 17 -0.50 -6.30 6.15
CA ALA A 17 0.66 -6.72 5.36
C ALA A 17 1.97 -6.53 6.14
N ALA A 18 2.08 -5.48 6.95
CA ALA A 18 3.25 -5.23 7.81
C ALA A 18 3.51 -6.32 8.85
N TYR A 19 2.50 -7.09 9.24
CA TYR A 19 2.67 -8.25 10.13
C TYR A 19 3.06 -9.54 9.41
N ILE A 20 2.75 -9.62 8.12
CA ILE A 20 2.91 -10.84 7.32
C ILE A 20 4.27 -10.87 6.62
N VAL A 21 4.83 -9.69 6.32
CA VAL A 21 6.04 -9.57 5.49
C VAL A 21 7.31 -9.66 6.36
N PRO A 22 8.14 -10.71 6.20
CA PRO A 22 9.44 -10.76 6.85
C PRO A 22 10.36 -9.66 6.27
N GLY A 23 10.95 -8.84 7.14
CA GLY A 23 11.79 -7.68 6.80
C GLY A 23 11.07 -6.31 6.88
N ALA A 24 9.76 -6.30 7.17
CA ALA A 24 9.05 -5.08 7.59
C ALA A 24 9.05 -5.00 9.12
N HIS A 25 9.91 -4.17 9.68
CA HIS A 25 10.04 -3.97 11.11
C HIS A 25 9.10 -2.88 11.59
N VAL A 26 8.16 -3.23 12.47
CA VAL A 26 7.25 -2.28 13.09
C VAL A 26 7.50 -2.27 14.60
N ALA A 27 7.68 -1.07 15.18
CA ALA A 27 8.05 -0.90 16.59
C ALA A 27 6.97 -1.33 17.61
N GLY A 28 5.82 -1.85 17.17
CA GLY A 28 4.75 -2.39 18.04
C GLY A 28 3.36 -2.34 17.42
N PHE A 29 2.35 -2.85 18.15
CA PHE A 29 0.96 -2.91 17.67
C PHE A 29 0.32 -1.57 17.38
N TRP A 30 0.55 -0.60 18.26
CA TRP A 30 0.08 0.77 18.04
C TRP A 30 0.72 1.38 16.78
N TRP A 31 2.01 1.15 16.58
CA TRP A 31 2.73 1.67 15.41
C TRP A 31 2.26 1.02 14.12
N ALA A 32 1.89 -0.26 14.10
CA ALA A 32 1.38 -0.90 12.89
C ALA A 32 0.11 -0.24 12.34
N ILE A 33 -0.80 0.16 13.23
CA ILE A 33 -2.01 0.89 12.85
C ILE A 33 -1.64 2.27 12.28
N VAL A 34 -0.75 3.00 12.97
CA VAL A 34 -0.29 4.33 12.53
C VAL A 34 0.46 4.23 11.19
N THR A 35 1.30 3.22 11.01
CA THR A 35 2.04 2.91 9.79
C THR A 35 1.11 2.65 8.61
N GLY A 36 0.12 1.76 8.77
CA GLY A 36 -0.86 1.52 7.72
C GLY A 36 -1.65 2.78 7.36
N LEU A 37 -1.96 3.62 8.34
CA LEU A 37 -2.68 4.87 8.12
C LEU A 37 -1.84 5.91 7.36
N VAL A 38 -0.56 6.05 7.70
CA VAL A 38 0.36 6.97 7.00
C VAL A 38 0.65 6.48 5.60
N ILE A 39 1.00 5.20 5.39
CA ILE A 39 1.22 4.66 4.03
C ILE A 39 -0.06 4.81 3.19
N GLY A 40 -1.23 4.52 3.77
CA GLY A 40 -2.52 4.72 3.12
C GLY A 40 -2.71 6.18 2.68
N LEU A 41 -2.44 7.15 3.56
CA LEU A 41 -2.53 8.58 3.25
C LEU A 41 -1.53 9.01 2.17
N VAL A 42 -0.27 8.60 2.29
CA VAL A 42 0.78 8.86 1.31
C VAL A 42 0.38 8.30 -0.05
N ASN A 43 -0.15 7.08 -0.09
CA ASN A 43 -0.61 6.45 -1.33
C ASN A 43 -1.85 7.14 -1.92
N ALA A 44 -2.79 7.63 -1.11
CA ALA A 44 -3.95 8.37 -1.63
C ALA A 44 -3.62 9.75 -2.17
N ILE A 45 -2.65 10.44 -1.56
CA ILE A 45 -2.25 11.78 -1.98
C ILE A 45 -1.16 11.68 -3.05
N VAL A 46 0.05 11.26 -2.67
CA VAL A 46 1.22 11.20 -3.54
C VAL A 46 1.05 10.12 -4.60
N GLY A 47 0.66 8.90 -4.18
CA GLY A 47 0.43 7.79 -5.11
C GLY A 47 -0.70 8.10 -6.10
N GLY A 48 -1.76 8.77 -5.65
CA GLY A 48 -2.87 9.24 -6.50
C GLY A 48 -2.43 10.25 -7.55
N ILE A 49 -1.63 11.25 -7.15
CA ILE A 49 -1.05 12.24 -8.07
C ILE A 49 -0.13 11.57 -9.08
N LEU A 50 0.78 10.70 -8.63
CA LEU A 50 1.68 9.96 -9.53
C LEU A 50 0.89 9.13 -10.53
N ARG A 51 -0.14 8.41 -10.09
CA ARG A 51 -1.00 7.60 -10.98
C ARG A 51 -1.73 8.44 -12.02
N LEU A 52 -2.10 9.68 -11.69
CA LEU A 52 -2.71 10.61 -12.64
C LEU A 52 -1.73 10.98 -13.76
N PHE A 53 -0.49 11.34 -13.40
CA PHE A 53 0.55 11.65 -14.38
C PHE A 53 1.03 10.43 -15.17
N THR A 54 1.10 9.27 -14.53
CA THR A 54 1.52 8.02 -15.17
C THR A 54 0.37 7.27 -15.84
N PHE A 55 -0.85 7.81 -15.88
CA PHE A 55 -2.01 7.13 -16.46
C PHE A 55 -1.78 6.55 -17.87
N PRO A 56 -1.20 7.29 -18.85
CA PRO A 56 -0.95 6.74 -20.19
C PRO A 56 0.09 5.61 -20.17
N LEU A 57 1.14 5.74 -19.36
CA LEU A 57 2.14 4.71 -19.15
C LEU A 57 1.53 3.47 -18.48
N ASN A 58 0.64 3.68 -17.51
CA ASN A 58 0.02 2.60 -16.76
C ASN A 58 -0.82 1.70 -17.66
N TRP A 59 -1.49 2.28 -18.67
CA TRP A 59 -2.17 1.50 -19.70
C TRP A 59 -1.19 0.69 -20.55
N LEU A 60 -0.06 1.30 -20.96
CA LEU A 60 0.97 0.63 -21.76
C LEU A 60 1.64 -0.53 -21.02
N THR A 61 1.80 -0.40 -19.70
CA THR A 61 2.43 -1.42 -18.84
C THR A 61 1.41 -2.34 -18.14
N PHE A 62 0.14 -2.34 -18.54
CA PHE A 62 -0.92 -3.15 -17.93
C PHE A 62 -1.06 -3.01 -16.39
N GLY A 63 -0.82 -1.82 -15.86
CA GLY A 63 -0.93 -1.57 -14.42
C GLY A 63 0.37 -1.76 -13.62
N LEU A 64 1.47 -2.23 -14.22
CA LEU A 64 2.76 -2.41 -13.52
C LEU A 64 3.28 -1.10 -12.92
N VAL A 65 3.09 0.03 -13.58
CA VAL A 65 3.50 1.33 -13.01
C VAL A 65 2.75 1.66 -11.72
N SER A 66 1.46 1.31 -11.63
CA SER A 66 0.69 1.49 -10.37
C SER A 66 1.25 0.64 -9.23
N PHE A 67 1.77 -0.54 -9.54
CA PHE A 67 2.45 -1.40 -8.58
C PHE A 67 3.79 -0.82 -8.12
N ILE A 68 4.61 -0.31 -9.05
CA ILE A 68 5.86 0.41 -8.72
C ILE A 68 5.57 1.62 -7.84
N ILE A 69 4.52 2.40 -8.15
CA ILE A 69 4.10 3.54 -7.32
C ILE A 69 3.81 3.06 -5.90
N THR A 70 3.09 1.95 -5.71
CA THR A 70 2.85 1.40 -4.37
C THR A 70 4.15 1.10 -3.61
N ILE A 71 5.14 0.48 -4.26
CA ILE A 71 6.46 0.21 -3.67
C ILE A 71 7.14 1.52 -3.25
N LEU A 72 7.14 2.52 -4.14
CA LEU A 72 7.72 3.83 -3.85
C LEU A 72 7.02 4.51 -2.66
N MET A 73 5.70 4.36 -2.52
CA MET A 73 4.97 4.93 -1.39
C MET A 73 5.29 4.21 -0.07
N ILE A 74 5.58 2.90 -0.11
CA ILE A 74 6.04 2.15 1.07
C ILE A 74 7.41 2.65 1.51
N LEU A 75 8.37 2.76 0.57
CA LEU A 75 9.72 3.27 0.85
C LEU A 75 9.70 4.73 1.32
N LEU A 76 8.84 5.57 0.73
CA LEU A 76 8.65 6.94 1.19
C LEU A 76 8.10 6.98 2.61
N SER A 77 7.18 6.07 2.94
CA SER A 77 6.59 6.04 4.28
C SER A 77 7.53 5.48 5.33
N ASP A 78 8.41 4.56 4.96
CA ASP A 78 9.55 4.10 5.75
C ASP A 78 10.45 5.31 6.11
N GLU A 79 10.88 6.09 5.12
CA GLU A 79 11.68 7.29 5.35
C GLU A 79 10.97 8.34 6.23
N LEU A 80 9.64 8.48 6.10
CA LEU A 80 8.82 9.37 6.93
C LEU A 80 8.62 8.85 8.37
N MET A 81 8.64 7.53 8.58
CA MET A 81 8.43 6.89 9.88
C MET A 81 9.73 6.70 10.67
N GLY A 82 10.85 6.58 9.97
CA GLY A 82 12.16 6.28 10.55
C GLY A 82 12.10 5.06 11.47
N SER A 83 12.49 5.23 12.73
CA SER A 83 12.62 4.12 13.70
C SER A 83 11.31 3.39 14.07
N LYS A 84 10.17 3.78 13.51
CA LYS A 84 8.84 3.24 13.84
C LYS A 84 8.34 2.22 12.83
N PHE A 85 8.76 2.35 11.58
CA PHE A 85 8.50 1.43 10.49
C PHE A 85 9.71 1.45 9.57
N ASP A 86 10.39 0.33 9.50
CA ASP A 86 11.62 0.14 8.72
C ASP A 86 11.40 -1.03 7.75
N VAL A 87 11.81 -0.85 6.51
CA VAL A 87 11.70 -1.88 5.47
C VAL A 87 13.09 -2.12 4.91
N ASP A 88 13.57 -3.37 4.98
CA ASP A 88 14.93 -3.76 4.56
C ASP A 88 15.17 -3.64 3.04
N GLY A 89 15.15 -2.42 2.51
CA GLY A 89 15.41 -2.08 1.11
C GLY A 89 14.26 -2.37 0.14
N PHE A 90 14.58 -2.21 -1.15
CA PHE A 90 13.62 -2.28 -2.25
C PHE A 90 12.94 -3.65 -2.40
N TRP A 91 13.68 -4.75 -2.19
CA TRP A 91 13.14 -6.10 -2.36
C TRP A 91 12.09 -6.44 -1.32
N THR A 92 12.29 -6.01 -0.07
CA THR A 92 11.34 -6.19 1.01
C THR A 92 10.09 -5.33 0.79
N ALA A 93 10.26 -4.08 0.35
CA ALA A 93 9.14 -3.22 -0.05
C ALA A 93 8.36 -3.80 -1.25
N THR A 94 9.05 -4.48 -2.17
CA THR A 94 8.43 -5.17 -3.30
C THR A 94 7.59 -6.35 -2.82
N LEU A 95 8.12 -7.22 -1.96
CA LEU A 95 7.36 -8.31 -1.34
C LEU A 95 6.15 -7.79 -0.59
N PHE A 96 6.32 -6.69 0.15
CA PHE A 96 5.23 -6.02 0.85
C PHE A 96 4.13 -5.58 -0.13
N ALA A 97 4.49 -4.90 -1.22
CA ALA A 97 3.54 -4.47 -2.23
C ALA A 97 2.82 -5.64 -2.89
N ILE A 98 3.49 -6.78 -3.10
CA ILE A 98 2.88 -8.02 -3.62
C ILE A 98 1.82 -8.52 -2.64
N VAL A 99 2.15 -8.61 -1.35
CA VAL A 99 1.21 -9.05 -0.31
C VAL A 99 -0.01 -8.12 -0.25
N VAL A 100 0.21 -6.80 -0.26
CA VAL A 100 -0.87 -5.80 -0.33
C VAL A 100 -1.76 -6.04 -1.55
N ALA A 101 -1.17 -6.21 -2.74
CA ALA A 101 -1.93 -6.44 -3.97
C ALA A 101 -2.78 -7.73 -3.90
N ILE A 102 -2.25 -8.80 -3.31
CA ILE A 102 -2.99 -10.06 -3.10
C ILE A 102 -4.16 -9.85 -2.14
N ILE A 103 -3.94 -9.17 -1.01
CA ILE A 103 -5.01 -8.90 -0.03
C ILE A 103 -6.09 -8.02 -0.66
N GLU A 104 -5.71 -6.96 -1.39
CA GLU A 104 -6.65 -6.09 -2.11
C GLU A 104 -7.44 -6.88 -3.17
N MET A 105 -6.82 -7.83 -3.87
CA MET A 105 -7.49 -8.71 -4.82
C MET A 105 -8.55 -9.59 -4.14
N ILE A 106 -8.22 -10.19 -2.99
CA ILE A 106 -9.15 -11.03 -2.21
C ILE A 106 -10.34 -10.20 -1.71
N ILE A 107 -10.07 -9.05 -1.08
CA ILE A 107 -11.11 -8.14 -0.58
C ILE A 107 -11.98 -7.63 -1.73
N GLY A 108 -11.36 -7.27 -2.86
CA GLY A 108 -12.04 -6.83 -4.07
C GLY A 108 -12.95 -7.91 -4.64
N SER A 109 -12.52 -9.16 -4.64
CA SER A 109 -13.32 -10.31 -5.10
C SER A 109 -14.57 -10.52 -4.24
N ILE A 110 -14.39 -10.54 -2.90
CA ILE A 110 -15.50 -10.69 -1.94
C ILE A 110 -16.49 -9.53 -2.04
N SER A 111 -15.99 -8.30 -2.23
CA SER A 111 -16.84 -7.12 -2.37
C SER A 111 -17.62 -7.10 -3.69
N LYS A 112 -17.07 -7.69 -4.77
CA LYS A 112 -17.71 -7.78 -6.09
C LYS A 112 -18.90 -8.76 -6.10
N ASP A 113 -18.84 -9.83 -5.32
CA ASP A 113 -19.90 -10.83 -5.24
C ASP A 113 -21.22 -10.29 -4.68
N LYS A 114 -21.17 -9.25 -3.83
CA LYS A 114 -22.37 -8.63 -3.26
C LYS A 114 -23.11 -7.68 -4.24
N LYS A 115 -22.59 -7.50 -5.45
CA LYS A 115 -23.10 -6.55 -6.46
C LYS A 115 -23.58 -7.21 -7.75
N ARG A 116 -23.68 -8.54 -7.78
CA ARG A 116 -24.29 -9.33 -8.85
C ARG A 116 -25.65 -9.85 -8.43
#